data_AF-A0A5K3ELY5-F1
#
_entry.id   AF-A0A5K3ELY5-F1
#
_cell.length_a   1.000
_cell.length_b   1.000
_cell.length_c   1.000
_cell.angle_alpha   90.00
_cell.angle_beta   90.00
_cell.angle_gamma   90.00
#
_symmetry.space_group_name_H-M   'P 1'
#
loop_
_entity.id
_entity.type
_entity.pdbx_description
1 polymer ?
#
loop_
_entity_poly.entity_id
_entity_poly.type
_entity_poly.pdbx_seq_one_letter_code
_entity_poly.pdbx_strand_id
1 'polypeptide(L)'
;MRSRSVLRSAPQPPECLSKKICFILNNLTEKNLKSQTNELLSQLPFHFYRWLAEFVINRVATESNLVDMYTEFVFLASNRHNHFRSLILDLLTREIDYLLRPGQLNPSNGRSLKSFGAFLGRLTLAKGIKLGVDIKSLIYVAYKNRPESLDYIVPFICELLKNTKDSCPNKHLDPWVREILEVAKELHHITDKLPIQFEVELLFSFLQRDMNETNTAFYLRKMK
;
A
#
# COMPACT_ATOMS: atom_id res chain seq x y z
N MET A 1 -18.46 -11.69 -14.55
CA MET A 1 -19.17 -10.55 -13.90
C MET A 1 -20.21 -11.10 -12.92
N ARG A 2 -19.91 -11.07 -11.62
CA ARG A 2 -20.73 -11.32 -10.42
C ARG A 2 -19.68 -11.46 -9.30
N SER A 3 -19.66 -10.76 -8.18
CA SER A 3 -20.63 -9.91 -7.49
C SER A 3 -19.82 -8.96 -6.59
N ARG A 4 -19.80 -7.66 -6.91
CA ARG A 4 -19.47 -6.65 -5.89
C ARG A 4 -20.57 -6.76 -4.84
N SER A 5 -20.22 -7.27 -3.66
CA SER A 5 -21.10 -7.32 -2.51
C SER A 5 -21.77 -5.95 -2.32
N VAL A 6 -23.07 -5.98 -2.03
CA VAL A 6 -23.95 -4.83 -1.80
C VAL A 6 -23.47 -4.02 -0.58
N LEU A 7 -22.37 -3.29 -0.74
CA LEU A 7 -22.05 -2.12 0.07
C LEU A 7 -22.84 -0.98 -0.56
N ARG A 8 -23.59 -0.23 0.25
CA ARG A 8 -24.27 1.00 -0.21
C ARG A 8 -23.26 1.80 -1.03
N SER A 9 -23.49 1.90 -2.34
CA SER A 9 -22.63 2.69 -3.22
C SER A 9 -22.54 4.09 -2.62
N ALA A 10 -21.32 4.58 -2.38
CA ALA A 10 -21.15 5.93 -1.88
C ALA A 10 -21.97 6.89 -2.75
N PRO A 11 -22.68 7.87 -2.16
CA PRO A 11 -23.46 8.82 -2.95
C PRO A 11 -22.52 9.46 -3.97
N GLN A 12 -22.90 9.46 -5.24
CA GLN A 12 -22.07 10.03 -6.29
C GLN A 12 -22.24 11.54 -6.29
N PRO A 13 -21.15 12.33 -6.33
CA PRO A 13 -21.24 13.76 -6.50
C PRO A 13 -21.87 14.10 -7.85
N PRO A 14 -22.58 15.25 -7.97
CA PRO A 14 -23.07 15.75 -9.24
C PRO A 14 -21.94 15.82 -10.28
N GLU A 15 -22.27 15.61 -11.56
CA GLU A 15 -21.28 15.53 -12.63
C GLU A 15 -20.37 16.76 -12.72
N CYS A 16 -20.91 17.96 -12.47
CA CYS A 16 -20.12 19.19 -12.40
C CYS A 16 -19.05 19.13 -11.30
N LEU A 17 -19.41 18.65 -10.12
CA LEU A 17 -18.50 18.51 -8.98
C LEU A 17 -17.47 17.42 -9.22
N SER A 18 -17.87 16.25 -9.74
CA SER A 18 -16.95 15.17 -10.06
C SER A 18 -15.93 15.57 -11.14
N LYS A 19 -16.38 16.24 -12.22
CA LYS A 19 -15.49 16.80 -13.25
C LYS A 19 -14.49 17.80 -12.67
N LYS A 20 -14.95 18.68 -11.77
CA LYS A 20 -14.06 19.63 -11.10
C LYS A 20 -13.01 18.92 -10.23
N ILE A 21 -13.40 17.90 -9.47
CA ILE A 21 -12.48 17.09 -8.64
C ILE A 21 -11.45 16.39 -9.53
N CYS A 22 -11.89 15.75 -10.61
CA CYS A 22 -11.00 15.13 -11.59
C CYS A 22 -10.01 16.14 -12.19
N PHE A 23 -10.48 17.33 -12.56
CA PHE A 23 -9.64 18.39 -13.10
C PHE A 23 -8.56 18.82 -12.10
N ILE A 24 -8.94 19.04 -10.84
CA ILE A 24 -8.00 19.43 -9.78
C ILE A 24 -6.95 18.33 -9.58
N LEU A 25 -7.38 17.09 -9.38
CA LEU A 25 -6.47 15.96 -9.12
C LEU A 25 -5.52 15.68 -10.30
N ASN A 26 -5.97 15.86 -11.54
CA ASN A 26 -5.13 15.73 -12.74
C ASN A 26 -4.06 16.83 -12.88
N ASN A 27 -4.28 18.01 -12.29
CA ASN A 27 -3.38 19.15 -12.38
C ASN A 27 -2.65 19.43 -11.06
N LEU A 28 -2.69 18.49 -10.12
CA LEU A 28 -1.94 18.61 -8.88
C LEU A 28 -0.43 18.59 -9.17
N THR A 29 0.27 19.50 -8.52
CA THR A 29 1.72 19.60 -8.49
C THR A 29 2.13 19.93 -7.07
N GLU A 30 3.38 19.66 -6.68
CA GLU A 30 3.88 20.00 -5.34
C GLU A 30 3.65 21.48 -4.97
N LYS A 31 3.77 22.38 -5.96
CA LYS A 31 3.62 23.83 -5.78
C LYS A 31 2.17 24.25 -5.49
N ASN A 32 1.18 23.59 -6.10
CA ASN A 32 -0.22 23.97 -5.98
C ASN A 32 -1.03 23.05 -5.05
N LEU A 33 -0.44 21.96 -4.57
CA LEU A 33 -1.13 20.91 -3.82
C LEU A 33 -1.91 21.45 -2.63
N LYS A 34 -1.28 22.30 -1.81
CA LYS A 34 -1.91 22.87 -0.61
C LYS A 34 -3.09 23.76 -0.95
N SER A 35 -2.97 24.67 -1.92
CA SER A 35 -4.06 25.59 -2.28
C SER A 35 -5.22 24.86 -2.94
N GLN A 36 -4.93 24.00 -3.93
CA GLN A 36 -5.91 23.20 -4.66
C GLN A 36 -6.68 22.22 -3.76
N THR A 37 -5.99 21.56 -2.82
CA THR A 37 -6.64 20.68 -1.83
C THR A 37 -7.60 21.46 -0.94
N ASN A 38 -7.21 22.65 -0.47
CA ASN A 38 -8.08 23.49 0.35
C ASN A 38 -9.30 23.98 -0.43
N GLU A 39 -9.13 24.41 -1.68
CA GLU A 39 -10.25 24.82 -2.54
C GLU A 39 -11.24 23.68 -2.74
N LEU A 40 -10.74 22.49 -3.12
CA LEU A 40 -11.55 21.30 -3.34
C LEU A 40 -12.38 20.93 -2.11
N LEU A 41 -11.74 20.88 -0.93
CA LEU A 41 -12.43 20.48 0.30
C LEU A 41 -13.40 21.53 0.81
N SER A 42 -13.17 22.82 0.52
CA SER A 42 -14.12 23.89 0.89
C SER A 42 -15.48 23.76 0.17
N GLN A 43 -15.50 23.10 -0.99
CA GLN A 43 -16.67 22.96 -1.84
C GLN A 43 -17.26 21.55 -1.82
N LEU A 44 -16.64 20.61 -1.09
CA LEU A 44 -17.05 19.22 -1.06
C LEU A 44 -17.92 18.93 0.18
N PRO A 45 -19.23 18.63 0.00
CA PRO A 45 -20.06 18.16 1.09
C PRO A 45 -19.52 16.90 1.78
N PHE A 46 -19.66 16.84 3.11
CA PHE A 46 -19.16 15.73 3.94
C PHE A 46 -19.61 14.33 3.47
N HIS A 47 -20.84 14.20 2.95
CA HIS A 47 -21.36 12.92 2.48
C HIS A 47 -20.65 12.37 1.23
N PHE A 48 -19.87 13.18 0.51
CA PHE A 48 -19.07 12.75 -0.64
C PHE A 48 -17.62 12.36 -0.30
N TYR A 49 -17.18 12.46 0.96
CA TYR A 49 -15.80 12.11 1.35
C TYR A 49 -15.48 10.63 1.13
N ARG A 50 -16.47 9.74 1.27
CA ARG A 50 -16.30 8.33 0.92
C ARG A 50 -16.02 8.14 -0.56
N TRP A 51 -16.78 8.83 -1.41
CA TRP A 51 -16.55 8.79 -2.85
C TRP A 51 -15.16 9.35 -3.21
N LEU A 52 -14.74 10.45 -2.58
CA LEU A 52 -13.41 11.01 -2.78
C LEU A 52 -12.32 10.01 -2.34
N ALA A 53 -12.51 9.32 -1.23
CA ALA A 53 -11.57 8.32 -0.75
C ALA A 53 -11.44 7.13 -1.72
N GLU A 54 -12.57 6.58 -2.19
CA GLU A 54 -12.60 5.54 -3.22
C GLU A 54 -11.95 6.02 -4.53
N PHE A 55 -12.19 7.29 -4.92
CA PHE A 55 -11.57 7.91 -6.08
C PHE A 55 -10.04 7.97 -5.95
N VAL A 56 -9.52 8.47 -4.83
CA VAL A 56 -8.06 8.54 -4.57
C VAL A 56 -7.43 7.15 -4.59
N ILE A 57 -8.06 6.14 -3.98
CA ILE A 57 -7.55 4.76 -4.00
C ILE A 57 -7.48 4.21 -5.44
N ASN A 58 -8.51 4.44 -6.26
CA ASN A 58 -8.49 4.04 -7.67
C ASN A 58 -7.35 4.72 -8.45
N ARG A 59 -7.06 5.99 -8.16
CA ARG A 59 -5.96 6.73 -8.78
C ARG A 59 -4.60 6.18 -8.37
N VAL A 60 -4.41 5.89 -7.08
CA VAL A 60 -3.18 5.24 -6.57
C VAL A 60 -2.94 3.89 -7.25
N ALA A 61 -4.01 3.12 -7.55
CA ALA A 61 -3.90 1.84 -8.24
C ALA A 61 -3.35 1.95 -9.66
N THR A 62 -3.60 3.07 -10.36
CA THR A 62 -3.24 3.28 -11.77
C THR A 62 -2.04 4.20 -11.98
N GLU A 63 -1.74 5.09 -11.04
CA GLU A 63 -0.76 6.17 -11.17
C GLU A 63 0.35 6.04 -10.12
N SER A 64 1.17 4.99 -10.26
CA SER A 64 2.23 4.63 -9.31
C SER A 64 3.26 5.75 -9.09
N ASN A 65 3.49 6.60 -10.09
CA ASN A 65 4.39 7.75 -10.02
C ASN A 65 3.85 8.92 -9.17
N LEU A 66 2.57 8.91 -8.80
CA LEU A 66 1.91 9.99 -8.05
C LEU A 66 1.53 9.59 -6.61
N VAL A 67 1.94 8.41 -6.14
CA VAL A 67 1.63 7.91 -4.79
C VAL A 67 2.03 8.93 -3.70
N ASP A 68 3.17 9.58 -3.85
CA ASP A 68 3.69 10.58 -2.90
C ASP A 68 2.78 11.80 -2.83
N MET A 69 2.35 12.28 -4.01
CA MET A 69 1.42 13.39 -4.13
C MET A 69 0.05 13.06 -3.52
N TYR A 70 -0.47 11.85 -3.77
CA TYR A 70 -1.72 11.38 -3.15
C TYR A 70 -1.59 11.21 -1.64
N THR A 71 -0.43 10.79 -1.15
CA THR A 71 -0.16 10.69 0.29
C THR A 71 -0.24 12.06 0.94
N GLU A 72 0.43 13.06 0.37
CA GLU A 72 0.41 14.43 0.88
C GLU A 72 -0.98 15.06 0.77
N PHE A 73 -1.71 14.79 -0.33
CA PHE A 73 -3.13 15.16 -0.45
C PHE A 73 -3.96 14.62 0.73
N VAL A 74 -3.80 13.34 1.09
CA VAL A 74 -4.54 12.73 2.22
C VAL A 74 -4.17 13.40 3.55
N PHE A 75 -2.91 13.72 3.79
CA PHE A 75 -2.50 14.42 5.01
C PHE A 75 -3.11 15.83 5.09
N LEU A 76 -3.03 16.60 4.00
CA LEU A 76 -3.65 17.92 3.92
C LEU A 76 -5.17 17.86 4.09
N ALA A 77 -5.83 16.88 3.47
CA ALA A 77 -7.26 16.68 3.61
C ALA A 77 -7.67 16.26 5.02
N SER A 78 -6.81 15.51 5.71
CA SER A 78 -7.04 15.10 7.10
C SER A 78 -6.96 16.28 8.08
N ASN A 79 -6.24 17.36 7.75
CA ASN A 79 -6.24 18.59 8.56
C ASN A 79 -7.60 19.33 8.54
N ARG A 80 -8.42 19.09 7.50
CA ARG A 80 -9.77 19.65 7.37
C ARG A 80 -10.84 18.68 7.87
N HIS A 81 -10.61 17.39 7.70
CA HIS A 81 -11.52 16.33 8.11
C HIS A 81 -10.74 15.21 8.78
N ASN A 82 -10.70 15.24 10.11
CA ASN A 82 -9.84 14.38 10.94
C ASN A 82 -10.00 12.87 10.66
N HIS A 83 -11.16 12.43 10.16
CA HIS A 83 -11.43 11.02 9.85
C HIS A 83 -11.07 10.61 8.42
N PHE A 84 -10.56 11.50 7.57
CA PHE A 84 -10.32 11.19 6.15
C PHE A 84 -9.23 10.13 5.95
N ARG A 85 -8.07 10.28 6.60
CA ARG A 85 -7.03 9.23 6.58
C ARG A 85 -7.54 7.89 7.12
N SER A 86 -8.33 7.90 8.20
CA SER A 86 -8.92 6.66 8.73
C SER A 86 -9.86 5.99 7.73
N LEU A 87 -10.65 6.78 7.00
CA LEU A 87 -11.54 6.29 5.95
C LEU A 87 -10.77 5.70 4.77
N ILE A 88 -9.70 6.38 4.34
CA ILE A 88 -8.78 5.86 3.30
C ILE A 88 -8.19 4.53 3.74
N LEU A 89 -7.69 4.43 4.98
CA LEU A 89 -7.08 3.20 5.49
C LEU A 89 -8.09 2.05 5.55
N ASP A 90 -9.31 2.28 6.06
CA ASP A 90 -10.36 1.25 6.07
C ASP A 90 -10.69 0.74 4.67
N LEU A 91 -10.86 1.63 3.70
CA LEU A 91 -11.19 1.26 2.31
C LEU A 91 -10.01 0.58 1.61
N LEU A 92 -8.79 1.10 1.78
CA LEU A 92 -7.57 0.58 1.18
C LEU A 92 -7.26 -0.82 1.71
N THR A 93 -7.33 -1.03 3.02
CA THR A 93 -7.10 -2.35 3.62
C THR A 93 -8.13 -3.36 3.13
N ARG A 94 -9.41 -2.98 2.99
CA ARG A 94 -10.43 -3.87 2.41
C ARG A 94 -10.15 -4.23 0.95
N GLU A 95 -9.66 -3.29 0.15
CA GLU A 95 -9.29 -3.54 -1.24
C GLU A 95 -8.08 -4.47 -1.33
N ILE A 96 -7.04 -4.23 -0.52
CA ILE A 96 -5.87 -5.11 -0.41
C ILE A 96 -6.31 -6.52 0.03
N ASP A 97 -7.12 -6.63 1.09
CA ASP A 97 -7.64 -7.91 1.59
C ASP A 97 -8.44 -8.64 0.53
N TYR A 98 -9.27 -7.93 -0.25
CA TYR A 98 -10.00 -8.50 -1.36
C TYR A 98 -9.06 -9.05 -2.43
N LEU A 99 -8.06 -8.27 -2.84
CA LEU A 99 -7.08 -8.70 -3.84
C LEU A 99 -6.27 -9.90 -3.37
N LEU A 100 -5.85 -9.94 -2.11
CA LEU A 100 -5.06 -11.04 -1.54
C LEU A 100 -5.85 -12.35 -1.34
N ARG A 101 -7.18 -12.34 -1.54
CA ARG A 101 -7.98 -13.57 -1.47
C ARG A 101 -7.62 -14.56 -2.60
N PRO A 102 -7.78 -15.86 -2.34
CA PRO A 102 -7.64 -16.90 -3.36
C PRO A 102 -8.39 -16.57 -4.66
N GLY A 103 -7.68 -16.63 -5.79
CA GLY A 103 -8.26 -16.46 -7.13
C GLY A 103 -8.62 -15.02 -7.53
N GLN A 104 -8.31 -14.01 -6.70
CA GLN A 104 -8.59 -12.61 -7.05
C GLN A 104 -7.42 -11.92 -7.77
N LEU A 105 -6.18 -12.27 -7.44
CA LEU A 105 -5.00 -11.73 -8.13
C LEU A 105 -4.91 -12.24 -9.56
N ASN A 106 -4.65 -11.30 -10.47
CA ASN A 106 -4.33 -11.55 -11.86
C ASN A 106 -3.43 -10.40 -12.38
N PRO A 107 -2.85 -10.51 -13.59
CA PRO A 107 -1.95 -9.48 -14.11
C PRO A 107 -2.56 -8.08 -14.26
N SER A 108 -3.88 -7.96 -14.38
CA SER A 108 -4.55 -6.67 -14.54
C SER A 108 -4.68 -5.90 -13.23
N ASN A 109 -4.95 -6.58 -12.11
CA ASN A 109 -5.14 -5.95 -10.81
C ASN A 109 -3.92 -6.10 -9.88
N GLY A 110 -3.11 -7.15 -10.02
CA GLY A 110 -1.99 -7.44 -9.14
C GLY A 110 -0.91 -6.36 -9.14
N ARG A 111 -0.75 -5.64 -10.25
CA ARG A 111 0.21 -4.51 -10.35
C ARG A 111 -0.12 -3.37 -9.39
N SER A 112 -1.39 -3.18 -9.04
CA SER A 112 -1.81 -2.13 -8.10
C SER A 112 -1.31 -2.39 -6.68
N LEU A 113 -1.08 -3.66 -6.29
CA LEU A 113 -0.62 -4.00 -4.96
C LEU A 113 0.70 -3.31 -4.62
N LYS A 114 1.63 -3.18 -5.57
CA LYS A 114 2.89 -2.44 -5.33
C LYS A 114 2.62 -0.99 -4.91
N SER A 115 1.78 -0.27 -5.64
CA SER A 115 1.37 1.10 -5.29
C SER A 115 0.62 1.17 -3.97
N PHE A 116 -0.25 0.19 -3.68
CA PHE A 116 -0.95 0.10 -2.41
C PHE A 116 -0.01 -0.15 -1.23
N GLY A 117 1.05 -0.94 -1.40
CA GLY A 117 2.09 -1.14 -0.39
C GLY A 117 2.80 0.16 -0.04
N ALA A 118 3.24 0.90 -1.06
CA ALA A 118 3.84 2.21 -0.87
C ALA A 118 2.87 3.19 -0.17
N PHE A 119 1.63 3.28 -0.65
CA PHE A 119 0.63 4.20 -0.11
C PHE A 119 0.24 3.86 1.33
N LEU A 120 -0.04 2.58 1.62
CA LEU A 120 -0.35 2.10 2.96
C LEU A 120 0.81 2.36 3.92
N GLY A 121 2.05 2.04 3.51
CA GLY A 121 3.24 2.25 4.32
C GLY A 121 3.47 3.71 4.69
N ARG A 122 3.32 4.63 3.74
CA ARG A 122 3.43 6.08 3.99
C ARG A 122 2.35 6.60 4.92
N LEU A 123 1.13 6.09 4.77
CA LEU A 123 0.01 6.43 5.64
C LEU A 123 0.03 5.72 6.99
N THR A 124 0.95 4.78 7.25
CA THR A 124 1.00 4.01 8.52
C THR A 124 2.40 3.91 9.09
N LEU A 125 3.23 3.02 8.56
CA LEU A 125 4.57 2.69 9.05
C LEU A 125 5.46 3.93 9.12
N ALA A 126 5.46 4.81 8.11
CA ALA A 126 6.24 6.06 8.14
C ALA A 126 5.81 7.03 9.26
N LYS A 127 4.63 6.81 9.87
CA LYS A 127 4.11 7.56 11.03
C LYS A 127 4.20 6.76 12.33
N GLY A 128 4.95 5.66 12.35
CA GLY A 128 5.11 4.78 13.52
C GLY A 128 3.87 3.94 13.86
N ILE A 129 2.90 3.83 12.95
CA ILE A 129 1.68 3.04 13.17
C ILE A 129 1.91 1.62 12.68
N LYS A 130 1.88 0.65 13.60
CA LYS A 130 2.00 -0.78 13.28
C LYS A 130 0.75 -1.31 12.60
N LEU A 131 0.95 -2.24 11.67
CA LEU A 131 -0.13 -2.94 10.97
C LEU A 131 -0.49 -4.23 11.71
N GLY A 132 -1.78 -4.54 11.78
CA GLY A 132 -2.28 -5.82 12.32
C GLY A 132 -2.26 -6.97 11.31
N VAL A 133 -1.31 -6.97 10.36
CA VAL A 133 -1.26 -7.93 9.25
C VAL A 133 -0.12 -8.93 9.47
N ASP A 134 -0.43 -10.23 9.34
CA ASP A 134 0.58 -11.29 9.39
C ASP A 134 1.25 -11.47 8.02
N ILE A 135 2.28 -10.65 7.79
CA ILE A 135 3.04 -10.64 6.54
C ILE A 135 3.82 -11.94 6.34
N LYS A 136 4.31 -12.58 7.41
CA LYS A 136 5.06 -13.85 7.28
C LYS A 136 4.15 -14.94 6.75
N SER A 137 2.96 -15.09 7.34
CA SER A 137 1.95 -16.04 6.85
C SER A 137 1.53 -15.73 5.41
N LEU A 138 1.42 -14.46 5.03
CA LEU A 138 1.12 -14.07 3.64
C LEU A 138 2.19 -14.58 2.67
N ILE A 139 3.49 -14.40 2.98
CA ILE A 139 4.59 -14.92 2.17
C ILE A 139 4.53 -16.45 2.08
N TYR A 140 4.30 -17.13 3.22
CA TYR A 140 4.21 -18.59 3.26
C TYR A 140 3.08 -19.13 2.41
N VAL A 141 1.86 -18.59 2.56
CA VAL A 141 0.69 -19.05 1.81
C VAL A 141 0.90 -18.81 0.31
N ALA A 142 1.47 -17.66 -0.07
CA ALA A 142 1.81 -17.39 -1.46
C ALA A 142 2.86 -18.39 -1.98
N TYR A 143 3.95 -18.62 -1.24
CA TYR A 143 5.00 -19.54 -1.64
C TYR A 143 4.53 -21.00 -1.76
N LYS A 144 3.70 -21.49 -0.83
CA LYS A 144 3.26 -22.89 -0.82
C LYS A 144 2.10 -23.17 -1.77
N ASN A 145 1.12 -22.26 -1.82
CA ASN A 145 -0.17 -22.55 -2.43
C ASN A 145 -0.39 -21.79 -3.74
N ARG A 146 0.32 -20.68 -3.97
CA ARG A 146 0.14 -19.78 -5.14
C ARG A 146 1.44 -19.12 -5.58
N PRO A 147 2.47 -19.86 -6.02
CA PRO A 147 3.79 -19.30 -6.32
C PRO A 147 3.78 -18.18 -7.38
N GLU A 148 2.80 -18.15 -8.26
CA GLU A 148 2.54 -17.07 -9.23
C GLU A 148 2.12 -15.76 -8.57
N SER A 149 1.45 -15.81 -7.41
CA SER A 149 1.03 -14.60 -6.68
C SER A 149 2.20 -13.86 -6.02
N LEU A 150 3.35 -14.52 -5.83
CA LEU A 150 4.56 -13.91 -5.29
C LEU A 150 5.07 -12.74 -6.16
N ASP A 151 4.80 -12.77 -7.46
CA ASP A 151 5.20 -11.71 -8.40
C ASP A 151 4.50 -10.37 -8.10
N TYR A 152 3.43 -10.38 -7.31
CA TYR A 152 2.71 -9.19 -6.86
C TYR A 152 2.84 -8.97 -5.34
N ILE A 153 2.83 -10.06 -4.55
CA ILE A 153 2.89 -10.00 -3.09
C ILE A 153 4.27 -9.54 -2.60
N VAL A 154 5.36 -10.01 -3.22
CA VAL A 154 6.71 -9.58 -2.80
C VAL A 154 6.92 -8.08 -3.05
N PRO A 155 6.64 -7.52 -4.25
CA PRO A 155 6.76 -6.08 -4.45
C PRO A 155 5.87 -5.25 -3.52
N PHE A 156 4.67 -5.73 -3.19
CA PHE A 156 3.79 -5.09 -2.19
C PHE A 156 4.45 -5.01 -0.81
N ILE A 157 4.97 -6.12 -0.32
CA ILE A 157 5.64 -6.19 0.99
C ILE A 157 6.90 -5.33 0.99
N CYS A 158 7.71 -5.39 -0.07
CA CYS A 158 8.91 -4.57 -0.19
C CYS A 158 8.59 -3.07 -0.13
N GLU A 159 7.64 -2.58 -0.94
CA GLU A 159 7.24 -1.17 -0.89
C GLU A 159 6.63 -0.78 0.46
N LEU A 160 5.87 -1.66 1.09
CA LEU A 160 5.33 -1.44 2.42
C LEU A 160 6.46 -1.21 3.44
N LEU A 161 7.43 -2.13 3.50
CA LEU A 161 8.50 -2.11 4.48
C LEU A 161 9.54 -1.00 4.27
N LYS A 162 9.72 -0.47 3.05
CA LYS A 162 10.58 0.70 2.81
C LYS A 162 10.23 1.88 3.75
N ASN A 163 8.95 2.02 4.09
CA ASN A 163 8.43 3.10 4.94
C ASN A 163 8.78 2.96 6.43
N THR A 164 9.39 1.86 6.88
CA THR A 164 9.79 1.70 8.29
C THR A 164 11.06 2.48 8.62
N LYS A 165 11.82 2.90 7.60
CA LYS A 165 13.02 3.72 7.76
C LYS A 165 12.71 5.08 8.38
N ASP A 166 11.59 5.68 7.98
CA ASP A 166 11.22 7.04 8.39
C ASP A 166 10.74 7.11 9.84
N SER A 167 10.28 5.99 10.41
CA SER A 167 9.73 5.93 11.77
C SER A 167 10.75 5.64 12.87
N CYS A 168 11.95 5.16 12.53
CA CYS A 168 12.95 4.73 13.52
C CYS A 168 14.33 5.36 13.23
N PRO A 169 14.59 6.58 13.73
CA PRO A 169 15.90 7.23 13.60
C PRO A 169 16.99 6.51 14.42
N ASN A 170 16.60 5.77 15.45
CA ASN A 170 17.50 4.92 16.21
C ASN A 170 17.69 3.62 15.45
N LYS A 171 18.91 3.37 14.95
CA LYS A 171 19.36 2.25 14.09
C LYS A 171 18.93 0.81 14.47
N HIS A 172 18.15 0.59 15.52
CA HIS A 172 17.57 -0.70 15.89
C HIS A 172 16.33 -1.00 15.05
N LEU A 173 16.35 -2.16 14.38
CA LEU A 173 15.23 -2.64 13.58
C LEU A 173 14.09 -3.09 14.51
N ASP A 174 12.86 -2.66 14.24
CA ASP A 174 11.69 -3.18 14.95
C ASP A 174 11.64 -4.72 14.81
N PRO A 175 11.44 -5.48 15.90
CA PRO A 175 11.43 -6.95 15.84
C PRO A 175 10.45 -7.52 14.81
N TRP A 176 9.29 -6.89 14.63
CA TRP A 176 8.30 -7.32 13.64
C TRP A 176 8.84 -7.18 12.21
N VAL A 177 9.51 -6.05 11.91
CA VAL A 177 10.17 -5.85 10.60
C VAL A 177 11.30 -6.84 10.41
N ARG A 178 12.13 -7.05 11.43
CA ARG A 178 13.25 -8.01 11.40
C ARG A 178 12.76 -9.40 11.01
N GLU A 179 11.76 -9.93 11.70
CA GLU A 179 11.25 -11.28 11.43
C GLU A 179 10.71 -11.42 10.00
N ILE A 180 10.12 -10.37 9.43
CA ILE A 180 9.68 -10.38 8.03
C ILE A 180 10.88 -10.38 7.07
N LEU A 181 11.93 -9.60 7.35
CA LEU A 181 13.15 -9.59 6.55
C LEU A 181 13.87 -10.94 6.57
N GLU A 182 13.88 -11.64 7.71
CA GLU A 182 14.46 -12.99 7.82
C GLU A 182 13.71 -14.00 6.93
N VAL A 183 12.36 -13.89 6.84
CA VAL A 183 11.53 -14.71 5.93
C VAL A 183 11.71 -14.29 4.48
N ALA A 184 11.83 -12.99 4.18
CA ALA A 184 12.11 -12.51 2.83
C ALA A 184 13.49 -12.98 2.33
N LYS A 185 14.50 -12.99 3.21
CA LYS A 185 15.83 -13.57 2.93
C LYS A 185 15.74 -15.07 2.68
N GLU A 186 14.97 -15.81 3.47
CA GLU A 186 14.71 -17.23 3.21
C GLU A 186 14.09 -17.41 1.81
N LEU A 187 13.04 -16.65 1.47
CA LEU A 187 12.41 -16.70 0.16
C LEU A 187 13.42 -16.44 -0.97
N HIS A 188 14.24 -15.39 -0.83
CA HIS A 188 15.30 -15.03 -1.76
C HIS A 188 16.24 -16.22 -2.05
N HIS A 189 16.66 -16.95 -1.02
CA HIS A 189 17.57 -18.10 -1.19
C HIS A 189 16.92 -19.34 -1.81
N ILE A 190 15.60 -19.49 -1.75
CA ILE A 190 14.92 -20.72 -2.19
C ILE A 190 14.17 -20.56 -3.51
N THR A 191 13.89 -19.33 -3.92
CA THR A 191 13.24 -19.06 -5.21
C THR A 191 14.26 -19.02 -6.33
N ASP A 192 13.86 -19.47 -7.51
CA ASP A 192 14.56 -19.34 -8.79
C ASP A 192 14.13 -18.08 -9.56
N LYS A 193 13.13 -17.34 -9.05
CA LYS A 193 12.60 -16.13 -9.68
C LYS A 193 13.51 -14.93 -9.42
N LEU A 194 14.37 -14.60 -10.39
CA LEU A 194 15.25 -13.43 -10.35
C LEU A 194 14.53 -12.11 -9.99
N PRO A 195 13.33 -11.78 -10.52
CA PRO A 195 12.65 -10.53 -10.16
C PRO A 195 12.32 -10.42 -8.66
N ILE A 196 12.00 -11.55 -8.02
CA ILE A 196 11.74 -11.61 -6.58
C ILE A 196 13.04 -11.40 -5.80
N GLN A 197 14.13 -12.06 -6.22
CA GLN A 197 15.43 -11.90 -5.59
C GLN A 197 15.88 -10.44 -5.60
N PHE A 198 15.83 -9.79 -6.78
CA PHE A 198 16.19 -8.38 -6.93
C PHE A 198 15.35 -7.44 -6.05
N GLU A 199 14.04 -7.66 -5.92
CA GLU A 199 13.22 -6.81 -5.05
C GLU A 199 13.54 -6.97 -3.57
N VAL A 200 13.92 -8.19 -3.13
CA VAL A 200 14.38 -8.40 -1.76
C VAL A 200 15.73 -7.71 -1.55
N GLU A 201 16.69 -7.87 -2.46
CA GLU A 201 17.99 -7.16 -2.40
C GLU A 201 17.81 -5.64 -2.35
N LEU A 202 16.93 -5.08 -3.19
CA LEU A 202 16.63 -3.66 -3.23
C LEU A 202 16.01 -3.17 -1.91
N LEU A 203 15.14 -3.97 -1.28
CA LEU A 203 14.59 -3.66 0.04
C LEU A 203 15.70 -3.55 1.10
N PHE A 204 16.61 -4.53 1.17
CA PHE A 204 17.73 -4.50 2.11
C PHE A 204 18.63 -3.27 1.88
N SER A 205 18.95 -2.98 0.61
CA SER A 205 19.71 -1.78 0.23
C SER A 205 19.01 -0.49 0.67
N PHE A 206 17.70 -0.37 0.42
CA PHE A 206 16.92 0.82 0.82
C PHE A 206 16.92 1.05 2.34
N LEU A 207 16.78 -0.05 3.09
CA LEU A 207 16.85 -0.07 4.56
C LEU A 207 18.28 0.09 5.10
N GLN A 208 19.30 0.18 4.23
CA GLN A 208 20.72 0.27 4.59
C GLN A 208 21.14 -0.90 5.49
N ARG A 209 20.77 -2.12 5.09
CA ARG A 209 21.09 -3.36 5.79
C ARG A 209 21.86 -4.31 4.88
N ASP A 210 22.85 -5.00 5.45
CA ASP A 210 23.45 -6.14 4.79
C ASP A 210 22.52 -7.37 4.96
N MET A 211 22.13 -7.96 3.83
CA MET A 211 21.35 -9.18 3.83
C MET A 211 22.15 -10.33 4.46
N ASN A 212 23.47 -10.35 4.32
CA ASN A 212 24.33 -11.41 4.85
C ASN A 212 24.37 -11.42 6.38
N GLU A 213 24.33 -10.25 7.02
CA GLU A 213 24.31 -10.09 8.48
C GLU A 213 22.94 -10.44 9.10
N THR A 214 21.88 -10.48 8.29
CA THR A 214 20.54 -10.83 8.76
C THR A 214 20.38 -12.34 8.85
N ASN A 215 19.80 -12.85 9.93
CA ASN A 215 19.57 -14.28 10.06
C ASN A 215 18.62 -14.77 8.95
N THR A 216 18.88 -15.96 8.41
CA THR A 216 17.93 -16.60 7.51
C THR A 216 16.87 -17.32 8.34
N ALA A 217 15.60 -17.06 8.07
CA ALA A 217 14.53 -17.83 8.70
C ALA A 217 14.52 -19.28 8.19
N PHE A 218 13.83 -20.15 8.93
CA PHE A 218 13.47 -21.50 8.47
C PHE A 218 11.95 -21.65 8.41
N TYR A 219 11.23 -20.57 8.17
CA TYR A 219 9.78 -20.48 8.25
C TYR A 219 9.09 -21.14 7.04
N LEU A 220 9.61 -20.91 5.84
CA LEU A 220 9.07 -21.47 4.59
C LEU A 220 9.37 -22.97 4.43
N ARG A 221 10.48 -23.42 5.03
CA ARG A 221 10.90 -24.84 5.01
C ARG A 221 10.37 -25.69 6.17
N LYS A 222 10.07 -25.13 7.36
CA LYS A 222 9.75 -25.94 8.57
C LYS A 222 8.34 -26.52 8.65
N MET A 223 7.33 -25.91 8.06
CA MET A 223 5.95 -26.40 8.23
C MET A 223 5.61 -27.46 7.17
N LYS A 224 5.88 -28.73 7.52
CA LYS A 224 5.26 -29.93 6.95
C LYS A 224 3.92 -30.18 7.62
#